data_AF-A0A1L9ATX7-F1
#
_entry.id   AF-A0A1L9ATX7-F1
#
_cell.length_a   1.000
_cell.length_b   1.000
_cell.length_c   1.000
_cell.angle_alpha   90.00
_cell.angle_beta   90.00
_cell.angle_gamma   90.00
#
_symmetry.space_group_name_H-M   'P 1'
#
loop_
_entity.id
_entity.type
_entity.pdbx_description
1 polymer ?
#
loop_
_entity_poly.entity_id
_entity_poly.type
_entity_poly.pdbx_seq_one_letter_code
_entity_poly.pdbx_strand_id
1 'polypeptide(L)'
;ATLGRRDFYRQLCLALGLKPSATAAAVFYAVATHVEQLGQERTHPVFLLDESHLLHQDVLDHLHILLNYQWDSQSLLSLVLVGLPELEARLSRRHNRSLYSRLHTRLRLTPLCPDDTAEYLRVRLAHAGCERELFASDAVAMLHEAASGALRDMDRLATAALREAARKKKKLVERDTLVRVLDTSAQED
;
A
#
# COMPACT_ATOMS: atom_id res chain seq x y z
N ALA A 1 -15.28 9.16 -0.12
CA ALA A 1 -16.16 9.10 -1.30
C ALA A 1 -15.30 8.78 -2.50
N THR A 2 -15.60 7.70 -3.21
CA THR A 2 -14.81 7.27 -4.37
C THR A 2 -15.01 8.24 -5.53
N LEU A 3 -13.89 8.70 -6.11
CA LEU A 3 -13.87 9.75 -7.13
C LEU A 3 -14.34 9.18 -8.47
N GLY A 4 -15.40 9.73 -9.06
CA GLY A 4 -15.77 9.40 -10.44
C GLY A 4 -14.70 9.87 -11.44
N ARG A 5 -14.78 9.41 -12.69
CA ARG A 5 -13.76 9.68 -13.73
C ARG A 5 -13.29 11.13 -13.82
N ARG A 6 -14.20 12.11 -13.79
CA ARG A 6 -13.83 13.53 -13.88
C ARG A 6 -12.97 13.96 -12.69
N ASP A 7 -13.38 13.60 -11.49
CA ASP A 7 -12.69 14.03 -10.28
C ASP A 7 -11.35 13.32 -10.13
N PHE A 8 -11.23 12.07 -10.58
CA PHE A 8 -9.96 11.37 -10.68
C PHE A 8 -8.95 12.13 -11.55
N TYR A 9 -9.31 12.49 -12.79
CA TYR A 9 -8.41 13.25 -13.67
C TYR A 9 -8.14 14.68 -13.18
N ARG A 10 -9.09 15.31 -12.48
CA ARG A 10 -8.84 16.61 -11.83
C ARG A 10 -7.77 16.49 -10.74
N GLN A 11 -7.81 15.43 -9.92
CA GLN A 11 -6.78 15.18 -8.92
C GLN A 11 -5.42 14.91 -9.55
N LEU A 12 -5.37 14.15 -10.66
CA LEU A 12 -4.13 13.97 -11.42
C LEU A 12 -3.58 15.29 -11.97
N CYS A 13 -4.44 16.16 -12.53
CA CYS A 13 -4.00 17.49 -12.95
C CYS A 13 -3.36 18.26 -11.79
N LEU A 14 -3.99 18.28 -10.61
CA LEU A 14 -3.45 18.96 -9.44
C LEU A 14 -2.12 18.36 -8.98
N ALA A 15 -1.99 17.03 -8.96
CA ALA A 15 -0.75 16.34 -8.60
C ALA A 15 0.40 16.64 -9.57
N LEU A 16 0.09 16.87 -10.85
CA LEU A 16 1.05 17.26 -11.89
C LEU A 16 1.28 18.78 -11.99
N GLY A 17 0.68 19.57 -11.10
CA GLY A 17 0.79 21.04 -11.15
C GLY A 17 0.03 21.69 -12.32
N LEU A 18 -0.85 20.96 -12.99
CA LEU A 18 -1.68 21.44 -14.11
C LEU A 18 -2.96 22.11 -13.59
N LYS A 19 -3.44 23.13 -14.30
CA LYS A 19 -4.74 23.75 -14.01
C LYS A 19 -5.87 22.83 -14.50
N PRO A 20 -6.74 22.33 -13.62
CA PRO A 20 -7.83 21.44 -14.03
C PRO A 20 -8.90 22.21 -14.81
N SER A 21 -9.31 21.67 -15.95
CA SER A 21 -10.44 22.17 -16.74
C SER A 21 -11.80 21.68 -16.19
N ALA A 22 -12.89 22.23 -16.70
CA ALA A 22 -14.26 21.92 -16.26
C ALA A 22 -14.76 20.57 -16.79
N THR A 23 -14.29 20.11 -17.96
CA THR A 23 -14.77 18.90 -18.62
C THR A 23 -13.82 17.72 -18.44
N ALA A 24 -14.37 16.51 -18.36
CA ALA A 24 -13.59 15.27 -18.22
C ALA A 24 -12.61 15.05 -19.39
N ALA A 25 -13.02 15.41 -20.61
CA ALA A 25 -12.18 15.28 -21.79
C ALA A 25 -10.99 16.26 -21.76
N ALA A 26 -11.20 17.50 -21.33
CA ALA A 26 -10.13 18.49 -21.27
C ALA A 26 -9.11 18.17 -20.18
N VAL A 27 -9.53 17.67 -19.01
CA VAL A 27 -8.57 17.22 -17.97
C VAL A 27 -7.80 15.99 -18.42
N PHE A 28 -8.44 15.03 -19.10
CA PHE A 28 -7.76 13.88 -19.67
C PHE A 28 -6.69 14.30 -20.68
N TYR A 29 -7.06 15.16 -21.63
CA TYR A 29 -6.15 15.65 -22.66
C TYR A 29 -4.98 16.43 -22.08
N ALA A 30 -5.22 17.25 -21.04
CA ALA A 30 -4.16 17.95 -20.34
C ALA A 30 -3.14 17.00 -19.70
N VAL A 31 -3.61 15.94 -19.02
CA VAL A 31 -2.73 14.92 -18.42
C VAL A 31 -1.94 14.18 -19.50
N ALA A 32 -2.61 13.69 -20.55
CA ALA A 32 -1.96 12.95 -21.62
C ALA A 32 -0.88 13.79 -22.35
N THR A 33 -1.21 15.04 -22.69
CA THR A 33 -0.28 15.98 -23.33
C THR A 33 0.92 16.26 -22.43
N HIS A 34 0.70 16.42 -21.13
CA HIS A 34 1.78 16.69 -20.20
C HIS A 34 2.71 15.47 -20.04
N VAL A 35 2.17 14.26 -20.01
CA VAL A 35 2.98 13.02 -20.01
C VAL A 35 3.84 12.93 -21.28
N GLU A 36 3.30 13.28 -22.44
CA GLU A 36 4.09 13.33 -23.69
C GLU A 36 5.23 14.36 -23.61
N GLN A 37 4.98 15.54 -23.04
CA GLN A 37 6.01 16.56 -22.81
C GLN A 37 7.11 16.06 -21.88
N LEU A 38 6.76 15.43 -20.77
CA LEU A 38 7.73 14.80 -19.85
C LEU A 38 8.58 13.77 -20.60
N GLY A 39 7.97 12.97 -21.46
CA GLY A 39 8.67 12.03 -22.34
C GLY A 39 9.70 12.70 -23.26
N GLN A 40 9.36 13.84 -23.86
CA GLN A 40 10.29 14.64 -24.69
C GLN A 40 11.46 15.19 -23.85
N GLU A 41 11.19 15.55 -22.61
CA GLU A 41 12.18 16.00 -21.61
C GLU A 41 12.97 14.82 -21.00
N ARG A 42 12.76 13.58 -21.46
CA ARG A 42 13.36 12.35 -20.92
C ARG A 42 13.04 12.10 -19.44
N THR A 43 11.90 12.62 -18.98
CA THR A 43 11.36 12.37 -17.66
C THR A 43 10.25 11.32 -17.76
N HIS A 44 10.39 10.23 -17.02
CA HIS A 44 9.43 9.13 -17.02
C HIS A 44 8.49 9.20 -15.81
N PRO A 45 7.25 9.66 -15.96
CA PRO A 45 6.29 9.70 -14.85
C PRO A 45 5.88 8.30 -14.39
N VAL A 46 5.70 8.17 -13.07
CA VAL A 46 5.16 6.97 -12.42
C VAL A 46 3.92 7.35 -11.62
N PHE A 47 2.76 6.84 -12.01
CA PHE A 47 1.52 7.04 -11.26
C PHE A 47 1.34 5.91 -10.25
N LEU A 48 1.44 6.26 -8.97
CA LEU A 48 1.14 5.39 -7.85
C LEU A 48 -0.30 5.64 -7.39
N LEU A 49 -1.18 4.68 -7.62
CA LEU A 49 -2.57 4.73 -7.18
C LEU A 49 -2.77 3.82 -5.97
N ASP A 50 -2.75 4.42 -4.78
CA ASP A 50 -3.08 3.71 -3.56
C ASP A 50 -4.59 3.49 -3.42
N GLU A 51 -4.98 2.46 -2.68
CA GLU A 51 -6.37 2.04 -2.49
C GLU A 51 -7.15 1.86 -3.80
N SER A 52 -6.47 1.36 -4.83
CA SER A 52 -7.01 1.16 -6.18
C SER A 52 -8.23 0.23 -6.22
N HIS A 53 -8.42 -0.60 -5.19
CA HIS A 53 -9.62 -1.43 -5.01
C HIS A 53 -10.90 -0.59 -4.85
N LEU A 54 -10.78 0.66 -4.40
CA LEU A 54 -11.88 1.62 -4.26
C LEU A 54 -12.17 2.40 -5.55
N LEU A 55 -11.29 2.36 -6.56
CA LEU A 55 -11.54 3.09 -7.82
C LEU A 55 -12.87 2.65 -8.43
N HIS A 56 -13.62 3.61 -8.98
CA HIS A 56 -14.83 3.27 -9.74
C HIS A 56 -14.46 2.54 -11.04
N GLN A 57 -15.40 1.75 -11.54
CA GLN A 57 -15.18 0.95 -12.75
C GLN A 57 -14.93 1.83 -13.98
N ASP A 58 -15.59 3.00 -14.06
CA ASP A 58 -15.40 3.98 -15.15
C ASP A 58 -13.96 4.53 -15.20
N VAL A 59 -13.28 4.64 -14.06
CA VAL A 59 -11.87 5.02 -13.97
C VAL A 59 -10.99 3.89 -14.50
N LEU A 60 -11.19 2.65 -14.03
CA LEU A 60 -10.42 1.50 -14.49
C LEU A 60 -10.52 1.31 -16.02
N ASP A 61 -11.73 1.44 -16.55
CA ASP A 61 -12.02 1.34 -17.98
C ASP A 61 -11.24 2.39 -18.78
N HIS A 62 -10.91 3.53 -18.18
CA HIS A 62 -10.18 4.60 -18.83
C HIS A 62 -8.66 4.53 -18.66
N LEU A 63 -8.14 3.87 -17.62
CA LEU A 63 -6.70 3.84 -17.34
C LEU A 63 -5.88 3.24 -18.49
N HIS A 64 -6.41 2.23 -19.19
CA HIS A 64 -5.71 1.63 -20.32
C HIS A 64 -5.50 2.61 -21.48
N ILE A 65 -6.39 3.59 -21.64
CA ILE A 65 -6.31 4.64 -22.67
C ILE A 65 -5.17 5.60 -22.30
N LEU A 66 -5.04 5.95 -21.02
CA LEU A 66 -3.97 6.81 -20.51
C LEU A 66 -2.58 6.19 -20.65
N LEU A 67 -2.48 4.87 -20.81
CA LEU A 67 -1.22 4.15 -21.00
C LEU A 67 -0.83 3.96 -22.47
N ASN A 68 -1.72 4.30 -23.40
CA ASN A 68 -1.48 4.10 -24.84
C ASN A 68 -0.89 5.36 -25.48
N TYR A 69 0.43 5.42 -25.57
CA TYR A 69 1.17 6.49 -26.25
C TYR A 69 1.82 5.98 -27.54
N GLN A 70 1.73 6.79 -28.60
CA GLN A 70 2.30 6.48 -29.93
C GLN A 70 2.06 5.03 -30.40
N TRP A 71 0.81 4.56 -30.36
CA TRP A 71 0.46 3.18 -30.78
C TRP A 71 1.22 2.10 -30.00
N ASP A 72 1.36 2.28 -28.69
CA ASP A 72 2.13 1.43 -27.77
C ASP A 72 3.64 1.30 -28.09
N SER A 73 4.19 2.16 -28.96
CA SER A 73 5.62 2.14 -29.31
C SER A 73 6.52 2.81 -28.27
N GLN A 74 5.96 3.61 -27.36
CA GLN A 74 6.68 4.28 -26.29
C GLN A 74 5.96 4.11 -24.95
N SER A 75 6.66 3.56 -23.95
CA SER A 75 6.18 3.56 -22.56
C SER A 75 6.53 4.90 -21.92
N LEU A 76 5.66 5.90 -22.09
CA LEU A 76 5.85 7.24 -21.51
C LEU A 76 5.29 7.37 -20.09
N LEU A 77 4.63 6.33 -19.57
CA LEU A 77 4.01 6.31 -18.26
C LEU A 77 4.07 4.92 -17.66
N SER A 78 4.51 4.83 -16.40
CA SER A 78 4.30 3.63 -15.58
C SER A 78 3.14 3.82 -14.62
N LEU A 79 2.37 2.75 -14.42
CA LEU A 79 1.26 2.71 -13.48
C LEU A 79 1.50 1.63 -12.43
N VAL A 80 1.43 2.02 -11.17
CA VAL A 80 1.51 1.12 -10.01
C VAL A 80 0.17 1.21 -9.28
N LEU A 81 -0.56 0.09 -9.30
CA LEU A 81 -1.83 -0.05 -8.57
C LEU A 81 -1.58 -0.77 -7.26
N VAL A 82 -1.93 -0.14 -6.14
CA VAL A 82 -1.83 -0.71 -4.80
C VAL A 82 -3.23 -0.83 -4.22
N GLY A 83 -3.54 -1.93 -3.55
CA GLY A 83 -4.83 -2.14 -2.92
C GLY A 83 -4.99 -3.55 -2.36
N LEU A 84 -6.18 -3.82 -1.84
CA LEU A 84 -6.53 -5.11 -1.26
C LEU A 84 -6.67 -6.22 -2.34
N PRO A 85 -6.64 -7.52 -1.97
CA PRO A 85 -6.71 -8.65 -2.91
C PRO A 85 -7.93 -8.63 -3.85
N GLU A 86 -9.02 -7.98 -3.45
CA GLU A 86 -10.22 -7.74 -4.26
C GLU A 86 -9.91 -6.99 -5.56
N LEU A 87 -8.86 -6.17 -5.58
CA LEU A 87 -8.40 -5.48 -6.78
C LEU A 87 -7.95 -6.47 -7.86
N GLU A 88 -7.16 -7.49 -7.50
CA GLU A 88 -6.70 -8.51 -8.44
C GLU A 88 -7.88 -9.33 -8.98
N ALA A 89 -8.79 -9.74 -8.09
CA ALA A 89 -10.03 -10.42 -8.46
C ALA A 89 -10.92 -9.56 -9.37
N ARG A 90 -10.94 -8.24 -9.18
CA ARG A 90 -11.69 -7.31 -10.05
C ARG A 90 -11.01 -7.13 -11.40
N LEU A 91 -9.70 -6.93 -11.45
CA LEU A 91 -8.93 -6.69 -12.67
C LEU A 91 -8.87 -7.94 -13.58
N SER A 92 -8.88 -9.14 -13.01
CA SER A 92 -8.89 -10.40 -13.79
C SER A 92 -10.21 -10.68 -14.54
N ARG A 93 -11.28 -9.91 -14.26
CA ARG A 93 -12.57 -10.05 -14.95
C ARG A 93 -12.43 -9.67 -16.43
N ARG A 94 -13.20 -10.33 -17.31
CA ARG A 94 -13.17 -10.10 -18.77
C ARG A 94 -13.32 -8.63 -19.17
N HIS A 95 -14.17 -7.89 -18.47
CA HIS A 95 -14.40 -6.46 -18.71
C HIS A 95 -13.12 -5.60 -18.55
N ASN A 96 -12.23 -6.00 -17.64
CA ASN A 96 -10.97 -5.31 -17.34
C ASN A 96 -9.76 -5.82 -18.13
N ARG A 97 -9.98 -6.71 -19.12
CA ARG A 97 -8.90 -7.41 -19.82
C ARG A 97 -7.89 -6.47 -20.48
N SER A 98 -8.34 -5.33 -21.02
CA SER A 98 -7.50 -4.34 -21.70
C SER A 98 -6.47 -3.70 -20.76
N LEU A 99 -6.89 -3.36 -19.53
CA LEU A 99 -5.99 -2.85 -18.50
C LEU A 99 -5.15 -3.99 -17.92
N TYR A 100 -5.78 -5.13 -17.63
CA TYR A 100 -5.12 -6.27 -16.98
C TYR A 100 -3.95 -6.84 -17.81
N SER A 101 -4.05 -6.83 -19.15
CA SER A 101 -2.95 -7.27 -20.02
C SER A 101 -1.75 -6.32 -20.03
N ARG A 102 -1.92 -5.06 -19.63
CA ARG A 102 -0.86 -4.05 -19.54
C ARG A 102 -0.14 -4.07 -18.19
N LEU A 103 -0.66 -4.80 -17.21
CA LEU A 103 -0.03 -5.00 -15.90
C LEU A 103 0.93 -6.19 -16.00
N HIS A 104 2.19 -5.91 -16.28
CA HIS A 104 3.22 -6.94 -16.47
C HIS A 104 3.66 -7.58 -15.14
N THR A 105 3.75 -6.78 -14.08
CA THR A 105 4.20 -7.22 -12.76
C THR A 105 3.03 -7.26 -11.79
N ARG A 106 2.92 -8.37 -11.04
CA ARG A 106 1.94 -8.56 -9.96
C ARG A 106 2.69 -9.06 -8.75
N LEU A 107 2.53 -8.37 -7.62
CA LEU A 107 3.14 -8.74 -6.35
C LEU A 107 2.03 -8.83 -5.32
N ARG A 108 1.99 -9.95 -4.60
CA ARG A 108 1.09 -10.14 -3.47
C ARG A 108 1.93 -10.19 -2.21
N LEU A 109 1.71 -9.22 -1.32
CA LEU A 109 2.31 -9.25 0.01
C LEU A 109 1.56 -10.29 0.85
N THR A 110 2.27 -11.31 1.30
CA THR A 110 1.74 -12.31 2.24
C THR A 110 2.03 -11.87 3.68
N PRO A 111 1.27 -12.38 4.66
CA PRO A 111 1.68 -12.27 6.07
C PRO A 111 3.12 -12.79 6.24
N LEU A 112 3.82 -12.26 7.24
CA LEU A 112 5.16 -12.74 7.57
C LEU A 112 5.13 -14.22 7.94
N CYS A 113 6.24 -14.91 7.74
CA CYS A 113 6.46 -16.19 8.41
C CYS A 113 7.01 -15.97 9.84
N PRO A 114 7.01 -17.02 10.69
CA PRO A 114 7.59 -16.93 12.03
C PRO A 114 9.04 -16.43 12.04
N ASP A 115 9.86 -16.90 11.09
CA ASP A 115 11.28 -16.52 11.00
C ASP A 115 11.43 -15.04 10.61
N ASP A 116 10.60 -14.52 9.71
CA ASP A 116 10.61 -13.11 9.31
C ASP A 116 10.15 -12.17 10.43
N THR A 117 9.41 -12.69 11.42
CA THR A 117 8.83 -11.87 12.49
C THR A 117 9.89 -11.34 13.44
N ALA A 118 10.85 -12.18 13.83
CA ALA A 118 11.97 -11.75 14.65
C ALA A 118 12.80 -10.67 13.94
N GLU A 119 13.09 -10.90 12.65
CA GLU A 119 13.83 -9.97 11.81
C GLU A 119 13.09 -8.65 11.62
N TYR A 120 11.78 -8.71 11.38
CA TYR A 120 10.93 -7.53 11.26
C TYR A 120 10.98 -6.67 12.53
N LEU A 121 10.81 -7.28 13.72
CA LEU A 121 10.90 -6.56 14.99
C LEU A 121 12.28 -5.93 15.17
N ARG A 122 13.35 -6.64 14.83
CA ARG A 122 14.72 -6.15 14.90
C ARG A 122 14.92 -4.91 14.03
N VAL A 123 14.46 -4.94 12.77
CA VAL A 123 14.53 -3.78 11.85
C VAL A 123 13.71 -2.60 12.39
N ARG A 124 12.50 -2.86 12.91
CA ARG A 124 11.64 -1.81 13.48
C ARG A 124 12.26 -1.16 14.73
N LEU A 125 12.88 -1.94 15.60
CA LEU A 125 13.60 -1.44 16.77
C LEU A 125 14.85 -0.66 16.38
N ALA A 126 15.61 -1.13 15.37
CA ALA A 126 16.77 -0.42 14.86
C ALA A 126 16.41 0.96 14.30
N HIS A 127 15.28 1.10 13.59
CA HIS A 127 14.77 2.41 13.15
C HIS A 127 14.41 3.35 14.30
N ALA A 128 14.07 2.80 15.47
CA ALA A 128 13.84 3.57 16.70
C ALA A 128 15.15 3.84 17.49
N GLY A 129 16.32 3.48 16.95
CA GLY A 129 17.62 3.63 17.59
C GLY A 129 17.91 2.57 18.66
N CYS A 130 17.19 1.44 18.65
CA CYS A 130 17.40 0.35 19.59
C CYS A 130 18.03 -0.86 18.89
N GLU A 131 19.27 -1.16 19.23
CA GLU A 131 19.99 -2.34 18.73
C GLU A 131 19.91 -3.54 19.69
N ARG A 132 19.24 -3.37 20.83
CA ARG A 132 19.10 -4.42 21.84
C ARG A 132 17.83 -5.21 21.57
N GLU A 133 17.89 -6.50 21.86
CA GLU A 133 16.69 -7.32 21.89
C GLU A 133 15.80 -6.92 23.06
N LEU A 134 14.60 -6.43 22.75
CA LEU A 134 13.58 -6.07 23.74
C LEU A 134 12.50 -7.13 23.90
N PHE A 135 12.52 -8.20 23.11
CA PHE A 135 11.55 -9.28 23.14
C PHE A 135 12.28 -10.61 23.36
N ALA A 136 11.78 -11.41 24.31
CA ALA A 136 12.21 -12.80 24.45
C ALA A 136 11.71 -13.64 23.26
N SER A 137 12.42 -14.72 22.91
CA SER A 137 12.07 -15.56 21.75
C SER A 137 10.67 -16.18 21.84
N ASP A 138 10.25 -16.57 23.04
CA ASP A 138 8.91 -17.09 23.32
C ASP A 138 7.82 -16.00 23.19
N ALA A 139 8.16 -14.75 23.49
CA ALA A 139 7.31 -13.59 23.26
C ALA A 139 7.18 -13.28 21.77
N VAL A 140 8.26 -13.36 20.99
CA VAL A 140 8.20 -13.18 19.53
C VAL A 140 7.29 -14.24 18.89
N ALA A 141 7.41 -15.50 19.30
CA ALA A 141 6.55 -16.58 18.80
C ALA A 141 5.06 -16.33 19.13
N MET A 142 4.75 -15.97 20.38
CA MET A 142 3.38 -15.63 20.78
C MET A 142 2.84 -14.41 20.03
N LEU A 143 3.68 -13.39 19.82
CA LEU A 143 3.29 -12.19 19.08
C LEU A 143 2.96 -12.53 17.62
N HIS A 144 3.75 -13.40 17.00
CA HIS A 144 3.49 -13.87 15.64
C HIS A 144 2.15 -14.59 15.53
N GLU A 145 1.88 -15.54 16.43
CA GLU A 145 0.62 -16.29 16.49
C GLU A 145 -0.57 -15.34 16.68
N ALA A 146 -0.47 -14.42 17.63
CA ALA A 146 -1.54 -13.46 17.93
C ALA A 146 -1.81 -12.49 16.78
N ALA A 147 -0.77 -12.05 16.07
CA ALA A 147 -0.90 -11.19 14.90
C ALA A 147 -1.23 -11.95 13.60
N SER A 148 -1.18 -13.28 13.61
CA SER A 148 -1.27 -14.12 12.39
C SER A 148 -0.33 -13.65 11.27
N GLY A 149 0.86 -13.16 11.64
CA GLY A 149 1.84 -12.59 10.70
C GLY A 149 1.46 -11.25 10.06
N ALA A 150 0.34 -10.62 10.44
CA ALA A 150 -0.08 -9.33 9.92
C ALA A 150 0.77 -8.20 10.51
N LEU A 151 1.48 -7.47 9.65
CA LEU A 151 2.43 -6.41 10.05
C LEU A 151 1.81 -5.35 10.97
N ARG A 152 0.58 -4.91 10.65
CA ARG A 152 -0.10 -3.84 11.39
C ARG A 152 -0.54 -4.31 12.79
N ASP A 153 -1.03 -5.53 12.91
CA ASP A 153 -1.40 -6.10 14.20
C ASP A 153 -0.19 -6.39 15.06
N MET A 154 0.89 -6.89 14.44
CA MET A 154 2.17 -7.08 15.11
C MET A 154 2.72 -5.75 15.66
N ASP A 155 2.68 -4.66 14.89
CA ASP A 155 3.06 -3.33 15.38
C ASP A 155 2.22 -2.88 16.58
N ARG A 156 0.90 -3.07 16.49
CA ARG A 156 -0.06 -2.70 17.55
C ARG A 156 0.23 -3.46 18.84
N LEU A 157 0.32 -4.79 18.75
CA LEU A 157 0.57 -5.68 19.87
C LEU A 157 1.96 -5.48 20.47
N ALA A 158 3.00 -5.35 19.63
CA ALA A 158 4.37 -5.08 20.08
C ALA A 158 4.46 -3.74 20.82
N THR A 159 3.81 -2.69 20.30
CA THR A 159 3.78 -1.37 20.94
C THR A 159 3.07 -1.43 22.30
N ALA A 160 1.94 -2.14 22.38
CA ALA A 160 1.23 -2.32 23.64
C ALA A 160 2.07 -3.10 24.66
N ALA A 161 2.77 -4.16 24.22
CA ALA A 161 3.66 -4.95 25.06
C ALA A 161 4.86 -4.14 25.57
N LEU A 162 5.50 -3.32 24.72
CA LEU A 162 6.58 -2.42 25.13
C LEU A 162 6.09 -1.38 26.15
N ARG A 163 4.89 -0.82 25.97
CA ARG A 163 4.30 0.12 26.93
C ARG A 163 4.03 -0.55 28.29
N GLU A 164 3.50 -1.77 28.28
CA GLU A 164 3.23 -2.53 29.49
C GLU A 164 4.53 -2.93 30.23
N ALA A 165 5.54 -3.39 29.50
CA ALA A 165 6.86 -3.67 30.07
C ALA A 165 7.49 -2.43 30.70
N ALA A 166 7.41 -1.28 30.01
CA ALA A 166 7.91 0.00 30.51
C ALA A 166 7.19 0.45 31.79
N ARG A 167 5.86 0.33 31.86
CA ARG A 167 5.07 0.61 33.09
C ARG A 167 5.54 -0.23 34.28
N LYS A 168 5.90 -1.49 34.04
CA LYS A 168 6.42 -2.42 35.04
C LYS A 168 7.93 -2.31 35.27
N LYS A 169 8.62 -1.39 34.59
CA LYS A 169 10.08 -1.23 34.63
C LYS A 169 10.83 -2.50 34.23
N LYS A 170 10.21 -3.38 33.42
CA LYS A 170 10.87 -4.53 32.81
C LYS A 170 11.73 -4.07 31.63
N LYS A 171 12.90 -4.67 31.47
CA LYS A 171 13.83 -4.39 30.35
C LYS A 171 13.57 -5.28 29.12
N LEU A 172 12.83 -6.37 29.30
CA LEU A 172 12.54 -7.38 28.30
C LEU A 172 11.03 -7.66 28.31
N VAL A 173 10.42 -7.75 27.13
CA VAL A 173 9.06 -8.22 26.92
C VAL A 173 9.08 -9.75 26.89
N GLU A 174 8.51 -10.34 27.93
CA GLU A 174 8.36 -11.79 28.08
C GLU A 174 6.93 -12.21 27.70
N ARG A 175 6.72 -13.51 27.51
CA ARG A 175 5.40 -14.10 27.23
C ARG A 175 4.31 -13.64 28.21
N ASP A 176 4.65 -13.46 29.50
CA ASP A 176 3.71 -13.00 30.53
C ASP A 176 3.09 -11.62 30.25
N THR A 177 3.83 -10.78 29.53
CA THR A 177 3.47 -9.39 29.27
C THR A 177 2.53 -9.35 28.09
N LEU A 178 2.78 -10.20 27.09
CA LEU A 178 1.89 -10.38 25.95
C LEU A 178 0.55 -10.99 26.35
N VAL A 179 0.51 -12.02 27.20
CA VAL A 179 -0.76 -12.59 27.69
C VAL A 179 -1.66 -11.50 28.27
N ARG A 180 -1.11 -10.63 29.12
CA ARG A 180 -1.89 -9.52 29.71
C ARG A 180 -2.37 -8.51 28.69
N VAL A 181 -1.54 -8.18 27.70
CA VAL A 181 -1.91 -7.27 26.62
C VAL A 181 -3.06 -7.85 25.80
N LEU A 182 -2.99 -9.14 25.48
CA LEU A 182 -4.03 -9.85 24.75
C LEU A 182 -5.34 -9.92 25.54
N ASP A 183 -5.27 -10.21 26.84
CA ASP A 183 -6.43 -10.22 27.73
C ASP A 183 -7.10 -8.84 27.82
N THR A 184 -6.29 -7.76 27.81
CA THR A 184 -6.81 -6.38 27.85
C THR A 184 -7.44 -5.99 26.52
N SER A 185 -6.82 -6.32 25.38
CA SER A 185 -7.40 -6.04 24.06
C SER A 185 -8.71 -6.79 23.82
N ALA A 186 -8.87 -8.00 24.35
CA ALA A 186 -10.11 -8.77 24.25
C ALA A 186 -11.28 -8.19 25.07
N GLN A 187 -11.02 -7.24 25.97
CA GLN A 187 -12.05 -6.54 26.75
C GLN A 187 -12.46 -5.20 26.13
N GLU A 188 -11.66 -4.67 25.20
CA GLU A 188 -11.89 -3.39 24.54
C GLU A 188 -12.60 -3.53 23.17
N ASP A 189 -12.55 -4.73 22.57
CA ASP A 189 -13.27 -5.13 21.33
C ASP A 189 -14.65 -5.75 21.64
#